data_AF-A0A959GH08-F1
#
_entry.id   AF-A0A959GH08-F1
#
_cell.length_a   1.000
_cell.length_b   1.000
_cell.length_c   1.000
_cell.angle_alpha   90.00
_cell.angle_beta   90.00
_cell.angle_gamma   90.00
#
_symmetry.space_group_name_H-M   'P 1'
#
loop_
_entity.id
_entity.type
_entity.pdbx_description
1 polymer ?
#
loop_
_entity_poly.entity_id
_entity_poly.type
_entity_poly.pdbx_seq_one_letter_code
_entity_poly.pdbx_strand_id
1 'polypeptide(L)'
;MRLQSLLALLGLVVLSLGCSKDSLDKTLSSLPASDPMSRAEMDQIVEKFLHEQNTPFRWETADNRMLWSASVRSDSIMSLGYKPADAVNVAQRLGLIDTRTEEW
;
A
#
# COMPACT_ATOMS: atom_id res chain seq x y z
N MET A 1 45.53 23.79 -2.48
CA MET A 1 44.25 24.27 -3.05
C MET A 1 43.73 23.41 -4.21
N ARG A 2 44.47 23.17 -5.31
CA ARG A 2 43.91 22.45 -6.49
C ARG A 2 43.45 21.01 -6.24
N LEU A 3 44.18 20.23 -5.42
CA LEU A 3 43.83 18.83 -5.13
C LEU A 3 42.60 18.68 -4.21
N GLN A 4 42.45 19.56 -3.23
CA GLN A 4 41.27 19.59 -2.35
C GLN A 4 40.01 20.02 -3.12
N SER A 5 40.14 20.99 -4.03
CA SER A 5 39.04 21.37 -4.92
C SER A 5 38.65 20.22 -5.87
N LEU A 6 39.62 19.43 -6.35
CA LEU A 6 39.37 18.23 -7.16
C LEU A 6 38.65 17.13 -6.38
N LEU A 7 39.06 16.87 -5.13
CA LEU A 7 38.40 15.91 -4.23
C LEU A 7 36.96 16.31 -3.89
N ALA A 8 36.72 17.62 -3.66
CA ALA A 8 35.37 18.13 -3.40
C ALA A 8 34.45 17.98 -4.62
N LEU A 9 34.96 18.23 -5.83
CA LEU A 9 34.21 18.06 -7.08
C LEU A 9 33.88 16.59 -7.36
N LEU A 10 34.83 15.68 -7.09
CA LEU A 10 34.61 14.25 -7.25
C LEU A 10 33.55 13.73 -6.27
N GLY A 11 33.57 14.20 -5.02
CA GLY A 11 32.55 13.85 -4.02
C GLY A 11 31.14 14.30 -4.42
N LEU A 12 31.01 15.49 -5.02
CA LEU A 12 29.72 16.01 -5.50
C LEU A 12 29.14 15.19 -6.66
N VAL A 13 30.00 14.70 -7.56
CA VAL A 13 29.60 13.84 -8.69
C VAL A 13 29.18 12.45 -8.22
N VAL A 14 29.85 11.88 -7.22
CA VAL A 14 29.47 10.57 -6.66
C VAL A 14 28.11 10.64 -5.97
N LEU A 15 27.80 11.74 -5.28
CA LEU A 15 26.51 11.93 -4.61
C LEU A 15 25.34 12.10 -5.58
N SER A 16 25.56 12.63 -6.79
CA SER A 16 24.48 12.81 -7.77
C SER A 16 24.09 11.51 -8.50
N LEU A 17 24.99 10.52 -8.57
CA LEU A 17 24.73 9.23 -9.21
C LEU A 17 23.97 8.23 -8.32
N GLY A 18 23.81 8.52 -7.02
CA GLY A 18 23.09 7.68 -6.06
C GLY A 18 21.56 7.71 -6.21
N CYS A 19 21.02 8.56 -7.08
CA CYS A 19 19.59 8.65 -7.34
C CYS A 19 19.16 7.63 -8.41
N SER A 20 19.40 6.34 -8.17
CA SER A 20 18.70 5.28 -8.92
C SER A 20 17.29 5.18 -8.36
N LYS A 21 16.38 5.93 -8.97
CA LYS A 21 14.95 5.70 -8.79
C LYS A 21 14.65 4.38 -9.47
N ASP A 22 14.58 3.29 -8.70
CA ASP A 22 14.14 1.99 -9.20
C ASP A 22 12.85 2.20 -9.98
N SER A 23 12.92 2.01 -11.30
CA SER A 23 11.78 2.15 -12.18
C SER A 23 10.90 0.95 -11.93
N LEU A 24 9.93 1.11 -11.02
CA LEU A 24 8.85 0.16 -10.79
C LEU A 24 8.27 -0.21 -12.17
N ASP A 25 8.35 -1.49 -12.52
CA ASP A 25 8.01 -1.97 -13.85
C ASP A 25 6.67 -1.39 -14.33
N LYS A 26 6.70 -0.92 -15.58
CA LYS A 26 5.62 -0.21 -16.29
C LYS A 26 4.32 -1.01 -16.44
N THR A 27 4.28 -2.24 -15.90
CA THR A 27 3.13 -3.13 -15.85
C THR A 27 2.00 -2.60 -14.97
N LEU A 28 2.29 -1.74 -13.98
CA LEU A 28 1.27 -1.08 -13.15
C LEU A 28 0.56 0.10 -13.85
N SER A 29 1.08 0.60 -14.98
CA SER A 29 0.53 1.77 -15.68
C SER A 29 -0.66 1.46 -16.61
N SER A 30 -1.20 0.22 -16.58
CA SER A 30 -2.32 -0.17 -17.44
C SER A 30 -3.69 -0.02 -16.80
N LEU A 31 -3.78 0.35 -15.52
CA LEU A 31 -5.06 0.73 -14.93
C LEU A 31 -5.43 2.11 -15.49
N PRO A 32 -6.61 2.27 -16.14
CA PRO A 32 -7.05 3.59 -16.55
C PRO A 32 -7.03 4.50 -15.32
N ALA A 33 -6.42 5.67 -15.46
CA ALA A 33 -6.44 6.72 -14.45
C ALA A 33 -7.87 7.25 -14.32
N SER A 34 -8.77 6.43 -13.77
CA SER A 34 -10.10 6.86 -13.41
C SER A 34 -9.99 7.66 -12.13
N ASP A 35 -10.64 8.82 -12.09
CA ASP A 35 -10.71 9.61 -10.87
C ASP A 35 -11.27 8.76 -9.72
N PRO A 36 -10.72 8.93 -8.50
CA PRO A 36 -11.17 8.17 -7.34
C PRO A 36 -12.66 8.46 -7.06
N MET A 37 -13.44 7.41 -6.85
CA MET A 37 -14.86 7.46 -6.48
C MET A 37 -15.10 8.43 -5.35
N SER A 38 -16.17 9.22 -5.39
CA SER A 38 -16.55 10.07 -4.24
C SER A 38 -16.95 9.22 -3.02
N ARG A 39 -16.96 9.81 -1.81
CA ARG A 39 -17.49 9.12 -0.62
C ARG A 39 -18.94 8.68 -0.83
N ALA A 40 -19.78 9.58 -1.34
CA ALA A 40 -21.18 9.29 -1.65
C ALA A 40 -21.35 8.15 -2.68
N GLU A 41 -20.48 8.07 -3.68
CA GLU A 41 -20.50 6.99 -4.67
C GLU A 41 -20.15 5.64 -4.01
N MET A 42 -19.13 5.61 -3.14
CA MET A 42 -18.78 4.39 -2.39
C MET A 42 -19.88 3.98 -1.41
N ASP A 43 -20.46 4.94 -0.70
CA ASP A 43 -21.54 4.69 0.26
C ASP A 43 -22.76 4.07 -0.45
N GLN A 44 -23.14 4.59 -1.62
CA GLN A 44 -24.23 4.02 -2.42
C GLN A 44 -23.96 2.57 -2.85
N ILE A 45 -22.72 2.23 -3.21
CA ILE A 45 -22.33 0.86 -3.57
C ILE A 45 -22.46 -0.08 -2.35
N VAL A 46 -21.98 0.36 -1.19
CA VAL A 46 -22.03 -0.42 0.05
C VAL A 46 -23.47 -0.59 0.52
N GLU A 47 -24.26 0.49 0.55
CA GLU A 47 -25.67 0.45 0.94
C GLU A 47 -26.47 -0.50 0.04
N LYS A 48 -26.28 -0.39 -1.28
CA LYS A 48 -26.93 -1.30 -2.24
C LYS A 48 -26.57 -2.76 -1.94
N PHE A 49 -25.28 -3.06 -1.73
CA PHE A 49 -24.86 -4.42 -1.36
C PHE A 49 -25.53 -4.91 -0.08
N LEU A 50 -25.58 -4.07 0.97
CA LEU A 50 -26.19 -4.43 2.26
C LEU A 50 -27.69 -4.73 2.10
N HIS A 51 -28.40 -3.95 1.30
CA HIS A 51 -29.82 -4.16 1.02
C HIS A 51 -30.09 -5.41 0.17
N GLU A 52 -29.24 -5.69 -0.83
CA GLU A 52 -29.44 -6.81 -1.75
C GLU A 52 -29.00 -8.15 -1.16
N GLN A 53 -27.88 -8.19 -0.45
CA GLN A 53 -27.26 -9.43 0.02
C GLN A 53 -27.61 -9.75 1.47
N ASN A 54 -28.03 -8.75 2.26
CA ASN A 54 -28.33 -8.90 3.69
C ASN A 54 -27.18 -9.57 4.48
N THR A 55 -25.94 -9.30 4.08
CA THR A 55 -24.71 -9.79 4.72
C THR A 55 -23.69 -8.66 4.83
N PRO A 56 -22.69 -8.74 5.74
CA PRO A 56 -21.64 -7.74 5.83
C PRO A 56 -20.89 -7.55 4.51
N PHE A 57 -20.61 -6.30 4.14
CA PHE A 57 -19.78 -5.98 2.99
C PHE A 57 -18.36 -6.51 3.19
N ARG A 58 -17.84 -7.26 2.21
CA ARG A 58 -16.50 -7.86 2.27
C ARG A 58 -15.60 -7.17 1.25
N TRP A 59 -14.55 -6.49 1.73
CA TRP A 59 -13.63 -5.72 0.89
C TRP A 59 -12.95 -6.52 -0.23
N GLU A 60 -12.84 -7.84 -0.11
CA GLU A 60 -12.33 -8.69 -1.19
C GLU A 60 -13.22 -8.74 -2.44
N THR A 61 -14.48 -8.29 -2.34
CA THR A 61 -15.39 -8.18 -3.49
C THR A 61 -15.37 -6.78 -4.10
N ALA A 62 -14.64 -5.83 -3.53
CA ALA A 62 -14.49 -4.49 -4.06
C ALA A 62 -13.55 -4.51 -5.27
N ASP A 63 -13.88 -3.74 -6.31
CA ASP A 63 -12.98 -3.59 -7.45
C ASP A 63 -11.75 -2.72 -7.11
N ASN A 64 -10.75 -2.76 -7.98
CA ASN A 64 -9.51 -1.99 -7.79
C ASN A 64 -9.77 -0.48 -7.68
N ARG A 65 -10.79 0.05 -8.36
CA ARG A 65 -11.11 1.47 -8.30
C ARG A 65 -11.66 1.85 -6.93
N MET A 66 -12.54 1.05 -6.35
CA MET A 66 -13.10 1.25 -5.02
C MET A 66 -12.02 1.12 -3.94
N LEU A 67 -11.16 0.10 -4.03
CA LEU A 67 -10.03 -0.08 -3.10
C LEU A 67 -9.06 1.11 -3.14
N TRP A 68 -8.69 1.56 -4.34
CA TRP A 68 -7.85 2.75 -4.52
C TRP A 68 -8.54 4.01 -4.00
N SER A 69 -9.83 4.19 -4.30
CA SER A 69 -10.60 5.36 -3.87
C SER A 69 -10.73 5.44 -2.35
N ALA A 70 -10.93 4.30 -1.69
CA ALA A 70 -10.95 4.20 -0.23
C ALA A 70 -9.60 4.59 0.37
N SER A 71 -8.49 4.13 -0.23
CA SER A 71 -7.14 4.49 0.20
C SER A 71 -6.89 6.00 0.08
N VAL A 72 -7.19 6.61 -1.08
CA VAL A 72 -6.95 8.05 -1.30
C VAL A 72 -7.81 8.93 -0.40
N ARG A 73 -9.01 8.48 -0.01
CA ARG A 73 -9.97 9.26 0.78
C ARG A 73 -9.95 9.01 2.28
N SER A 74 -9.14 8.06 2.73
CA SER A 74 -8.74 7.90 4.13
C SER A 74 -7.49 8.75 4.38
N ASP A 75 -6.46 8.18 5.00
CA ASP A 75 -5.18 8.83 5.29
C ASP A 75 -4.12 8.47 4.24
N SER A 76 -4.52 7.92 3.08
CA SER A 76 -3.59 7.39 2.06
C SER A 76 -2.67 6.28 2.58
N ILE A 77 -3.06 5.63 3.67
CA ILE A 77 -2.39 4.48 4.27
C ILE A 77 -3.29 3.26 4.08
N MET A 78 -2.72 2.19 3.53
CA MET A 78 -3.40 0.92 3.35
C MET A 78 -2.61 -0.20 4.03
N SER A 79 -3.28 -0.97 4.88
CA SER A 79 -2.72 -2.16 5.51
C SER A 79 -3.22 -3.40 4.79
N LEU A 80 -2.31 -4.12 4.13
CA LEU A 80 -2.63 -5.37 3.45
C LEU A 80 -2.28 -6.56 4.36
N GLY A 81 -3.30 -7.26 4.85
CA GLY A 81 -3.12 -8.53 5.52
C GLY A 81 -2.71 -9.60 4.51
N TYR A 82 -1.59 -10.28 4.75
CA TYR A 82 -1.13 -11.41 3.93
C TYR A 82 -1.00 -12.67 4.77
N LYS A 83 -1.44 -13.80 4.23
CA LYS A 83 -1.23 -15.13 4.82
C LYS A 83 -0.15 -15.85 4.01
N PRO A 84 1.02 -16.16 4.60
CA PRO A 84 2.01 -17.01 3.95
C PRO A 84 1.43 -18.36 3.51
N ALA A 85 1.96 -18.92 2.44
CA ALA A 85 1.44 -20.14 1.82
C ALA A 85 1.50 -21.34 2.78
N ASP A 86 2.58 -21.44 3.54
CA ASP A 86 2.86 -22.44 4.57
C ASP A 86 2.24 -22.11 5.94
N ALA A 87 1.72 -20.89 6.12
CA ALA A 87 1.10 -20.49 7.37
C ALA A 87 -0.26 -21.19 7.56
N VAL A 88 -0.27 -22.10 8.54
CA VAL A 88 -1.44 -22.81 9.06
C VAL A 88 -1.82 -22.32 10.44
N ASN A 89 -3.10 -22.44 10.79
CA ASN A 89 -3.65 -22.09 12.11
C ASN A 89 -3.32 -20.66 12.56
N VAL A 90 -3.25 -19.71 11.62
CA VAL A 90 -2.85 -18.32 11.89
C VAL A 90 -3.78 -17.67 12.92
N ALA A 91 -5.10 -17.86 12.80
CA ALA A 91 -6.06 -17.31 13.75
C ALA A 91 -5.81 -17.80 15.19
N GLN A 92 -5.47 -19.08 15.36
CA GLN A 92 -5.18 -19.67 16.67
C GLN A 92 -3.82 -19.22 17.22
N ARG A 93 -2.86 -18.90 16.34
CA ARG A 93 -1.49 -18.51 16.71
C ARG A 93 -1.32 -17.02 16.97
N LEU A 94 -2.07 -16.17 16.28
CA LEU A 94 -1.97 -14.70 16.39
C LEU A 94 -2.17 -14.23 17.84
N GLY A 95 -3.06 -14.89 18.59
CA GLY A 95 -3.32 -14.58 20.00
C GLY A 95 -2.33 -15.19 21.00
N LEU A 96 -1.35 -16.00 20.55
CA LEU A 96 -0.34 -16.61 21.41
C LEU A 96 0.91 -15.73 21.59
N ILE A 97 1.02 -14.66 20.80
CA ILE A 97 2.12 -13.71 20.91
C ILE A 97 1.88 -12.85 22.15
N ASP A 98 2.76 -12.96 23.15
CA ASP A 98 2.74 -12.07 24.32
C ASP A 98 3.41 -10.74 23.95
N THR A 99 2.61 -9.70 23.74
CA THR A 99 3.11 -8.36 23.34
C THR A 99 3.82 -7.61 24.47
N ARG A 100 4.11 -8.27 25.59
CA ARG A 100 4.82 -7.68 26.76
C ARG A 100 6.28 -8.14 26.86
N THR A 101 6.73 -9.04 25.97
CA THR A 101 8.13 -9.48 25.91
C THR A 101 8.99 -8.41 25.23
N GLU A 102 10.27 -8.28 25.64
CA GLU A 102 11.21 -7.31 25.06
C GLU A 102 11.45 -7.47 23.54
N GLU A 103 11.09 -8.61 22.95
CA GLU A 103 11.24 -8.90 21.53
C GLU A 103 10.22 -8.17 20.63
N TRP A 104 9.21 -7.53 21.23
CA TRP A 104 8.15 -6.74 20.57
C TRP A 104 8.11 -5.31 21.11
#